data_AF-A0A8I0DP83-F1
#
_entry.id   AF-A0A8I0DP83-F1
#
_cell.length_a   1.000
_cell.length_b   1.000
_cell.length_c   1.000
_cell.angle_alpha   90.00
_cell.angle_beta   90.00
_cell.angle_gamma   90.00
#
_symmetry.space_group_name_H-M   'P 1'
#
loop_
_entity.id
_entity.type
_entity.pdbx_description
1 polymer ?
#
loop_
_entity_poly.entity_id
_entity_poly.type
_entity_poly.pdbx_seq_one_letter_code
_entity_poly.pdbx_strand_id
1 'polypeptide(L)'
;MRNDLSMQEKAFYIYVCGFGEKCFQSQANICKDLNITGPTLRKLMKSLEEKNYIYVQRKYSHKTKEKATPVIFPITLDEKTELLSHHSQQIIRYLQNTYPSDY
;
A
#
# COMPACT_ATOMS: atom_id res chain seq x y z
N MET A 1 6.75 -15.87 -12.42
CA MET A 1 7.41 -16.67 -11.35
C MET A 1 6.61 -16.40 -10.08
N ARG A 2 6.09 -17.41 -9.37
CA ARG A 2 5.27 -17.17 -8.18
C ARG A 2 6.13 -16.47 -7.12
N ASN A 3 5.85 -15.19 -6.86
CA ASN A 3 6.37 -14.52 -5.68
C ASN A 3 5.58 -15.04 -4.48
N ASP A 4 6.00 -16.18 -3.92
CA ASP A 4 5.32 -16.78 -2.78
C ASP A 4 5.19 -15.76 -1.65
N LEU A 5 3.94 -15.51 -1.27
CA LEU A 5 3.62 -14.66 -0.13
C LEU A 5 3.63 -15.52 1.13
N SER A 6 4.43 -15.08 2.10
CA SER A 6 4.39 -15.58 3.47
C SER A 6 3.00 -15.37 4.08
N MET A 7 2.70 -16.08 5.17
CA MET A 7 1.41 -15.96 5.85
C MET A 7 1.16 -14.52 6.35
N GLN A 8 2.21 -13.82 6.81
CA GLN A 8 2.11 -12.43 7.27
C GLN A 8 1.83 -11.45 6.11
N GLU A 9 2.44 -11.67 4.95
CA GLU A 9 2.15 -10.88 3.75
C GLU A 9 0.71 -11.08 3.27
N LYS A 10 0.22 -12.33 3.26
CA LYS A 10 -1.18 -12.65 2.93
C LYS A 10 -2.16 -11.98 3.90
N ALA A 11 -1.90 -12.10 5.21
CA ALA A 11 -2.74 -11.49 6.25
C ALA A 11 -2.77 -9.95 6.13
N PHE A 12 -1.62 -9.31 5.91
CA PHE A 12 -1.54 -7.86 5.73
C PHE A 12 -2.21 -7.39 4.42
N TYR A 13 -2.04 -8.13 3.32
CA TYR A 13 -2.74 -7.81 2.06
C TYR A 13 -4.26 -7.91 2.21
N ILE A 14 -4.77 -9.00 2.78
CA ILE A 14 -6.21 -9.18 3.05
C ILE A 14 -6.74 -8.07 3.95
N TYR A 15 -5.99 -7.71 5.00
CA TYR A 15 -6.34 -6.61 5.90
C TYR A 15 -6.49 -5.29 5.14
N VAL A 16 -5.52 -4.93 4.28
CA VAL A 16 -5.58 -3.71 3.45
C VAL A 16 -6.79 -3.75 2.50
N CYS A 17 -7.03 -4.87 1.82
CA CYS A 17 -8.19 -5.05 0.93
C CYS A 17 -9.54 -4.99 1.65
N GLY A 18 -9.59 -5.25 2.97
CA GLY A 18 -10.78 -5.08 3.79
C GLY A 18 -11.22 -3.62 3.96
N PHE A 19 -10.35 -2.65 3.66
CA PHE A 19 -10.69 -1.23 3.63
C PHE A 19 -10.95 -0.78 2.19
N GLY A 20 -12.14 -0.24 1.95
CA GLY A 20 -12.51 0.32 0.66
C GLY A 20 -11.71 1.57 0.27
N GLU A 21 -11.87 2.02 -0.97
CA GLU A 21 -11.04 3.01 -1.69
C GLU A 21 -10.76 4.36 -1.01
N LYS A 22 -11.43 4.67 0.10
CA LYS A 22 -11.36 5.96 0.82
C LYS A 22 -11.10 5.81 2.33
N CYS A 23 -10.86 4.60 2.82
CA CYS A 23 -10.61 4.32 4.24
C CYS A 23 -9.14 3.95 4.46
N PHE A 24 -8.33 4.89 4.94
CA PHE A 24 -6.89 4.69 5.13
C PHE A 24 -6.55 4.54 6.62
N GLN A 25 -6.14 3.34 7.03
CA GLN A 25 -5.79 3.07 8.42
C GLN A 25 -4.46 3.70 8.82
N SER A 26 -4.38 4.15 10.08
CA SER A 26 -3.12 4.59 10.66
C SER A 26 -2.16 3.41 10.84
N GLN A 27 -0.85 3.64 10.74
CA GLN A 27 0.14 2.58 11.03
C GLN A 27 -0.02 1.99 12.43
N ALA A 28 -0.46 2.79 13.41
CA ALA A 28 -0.69 2.33 14.77
C ALA A 28 -1.83 1.32 14.86
N ASN A 29 -2.96 1.57 14.16
CA ASN A 29 -4.08 0.62 14.08
C ASN A 29 -3.64 -0.66 13.37
N ILE A 30 -2.97 -0.55 12.22
CA ILE A 30 -2.45 -1.72 11.49
C ILE A 30 -1.53 -2.58 12.39
N CYS A 31 -0.63 -1.95 13.16
CA CYS A 31 0.24 -2.67 14.10
C CYS A 31 -0.54 -3.37 15.20
N LYS A 32 -1.55 -2.69 15.77
CA LYS A 32 -2.40 -3.22 16.84
C LYS A 32 -3.24 -4.39 16.36
N ASP A 33 -3.97 -4.21 15.26
CA ASP A 33 -5.01 -5.12 14.80
C ASP A 33 -4.42 -6.39 14.17
N LEU A 34 -3.22 -6.31 13.59
CA LEU A 34 -2.44 -7.47 13.13
C LEU A 34 -1.45 -8.02 14.19
N ASN A 35 -1.38 -7.41 15.37
CA ASN A 35 -0.41 -7.74 16.44
C ASN A 35 1.05 -7.81 15.93
N ILE A 36 1.48 -6.78 15.21
CA ILE A 36 2.83 -6.66 14.64
C ILE A 36 3.54 -5.38 15.08
N THR A 37 4.88 -5.40 15.05
CA THR A 37 5.69 -4.22 15.34
C THR A 37 5.75 -3.26 14.14
N GLY A 38 5.99 -1.97 14.39
CA GLY A 38 6.24 -0.98 13.33
C GLY A 38 7.39 -1.37 12.36
N PRO A 39 8.54 -1.90 12.84
CA PRO A 39 9.55 -2.50 11.96
C PRO A 39 9.03 -3.66 11.08
N THR A 40 8.19 -4.54 11.62
CA THR A 40 7.55 -5.62 10.85
C THR A 40 6.63 -5.05 9.77
N LEU A 41 5.78 -4.08 10.11
CA LEU A 41 4.89 -3.41 9.15
C LEU A 41 5.68 -2.77 8.00
N ARG A 42 6.79 -2.08 8.28
CA ARG A 42 7.66 -1.49 7.24
C ARG A 42 8.26 -2.54 6.31
N LYS A 43 8.64 -3.72 6.82
CA LYS A 43 9.13 -4.85 6.01
C LYS A 43 8.03 -5.42 5.12
N LEU A 44 6.82 -5.63 5.67
CA LEU A 44 5.66 -6.13 4.93
C LEU A 44 5.23 -5.16 3.83
N MET A 45 5.15 -3.85 4.14
CA MET A 45 4.86 -2.80 3.15
C MET A 45 5.87 -2.82 2.01
N LYS A 46 7.18 -2.82 2.33
CA LYS A 46 8.24 -2.86 1.32
C LYS A 46 8.14 -4.12 0.45
N SER A 47 7.97 -5.30 1.06
CA SER A 47 7.97 -6.56 0.32
C SER A 47 6.75 -6.70 -0.59
N LEU A 48 5.55 -6.31 -0.14
CA LEU A 48 4.35 -6.32 -1.00
C LEU A 48 4.42 -5.27 -2.12
N GLU A 49 5.05 -4.12 -1.89
CA GLU A 49 5.28 -3.09 -2.91
C GLU A 49 6.29 -3.56 -3.97
N GLU A 50 7.43 -4.15 -3.56
CA GLU A 50 8.40 -4.78 -4.47
C GLU A 50 7.79 -5.94 -5.28
N LYS A 51 6.80 -6.64 -4.71
CA LYS A 51 6.04 -7.71 -5.37
C LYS A 51 4.82 -7.21 -6.17
N ASN A 52 4.59 -5.90 -6.26
CA ASN A 52 3.46 -5.24 -6.95
C ASN A 52 2.04 -5.59 -6.45
N TYR A 53 1.88 -6.01 -5.18
CA TYR A 53 0.57 -6.25 -4.56
C TYR A 53 -0.04 -4.99 -3.92
N ILE A 54 0.77 -4.00 -3.56
CA ILE A 54 0.29 -2.72 -3.01
C ILE A 54 1.08 -1.54 -3.60
N TYR A 55 0.47 -0.37 -3.60
CA TYR A 55 1.16 0.91 -3.82
C TYR A 55 1.15 1.73 -2.52
N VAL A 56 2.31 2.21 -2.09
CA VAL A 56 2.43 3.04 -0.87
C VAL A 56 2.73 4.50 -1.25
N GLN A 57 1.68 5.33 -1.25
CA GLN A 57 1.82 6.77 -1.41
C GLN A 57 2.43 7.38 -0.13
N ARG A 58 3.74 7.63 -0.17
CA ARG A 58 4.47 8.39 0.83
C ARG A 58 4.34 9.87 0.48
N LYS A 59 3.84 10.69 1.41
CA LYS A 59 3.76 12.16 1.26
C LYS A 59 4.94 12.81 1.99
N TYR A 60 5.46 13.94 1.47
CA TYR A 60 6.57 14.75 2.00
C TYR A 60 6.32 15.33 3.41
N SER A 61 6.83 16.51 3.81
CA SER A 61 6.87 17.78 3.09
C SER A 61 8.23 18.30 2.59
N HIS A 62 8.26 18.80 1.35
CA HIS A 62 9.37 19.63 0.87
C HIS A 62 9.52 20.96 1.64
N LYS A 63 8.41 21.62 2.04
CA LYS A 63 8.41 22.90 2.78
C LYS A 63 8.60 22.71 4.29
N THR A 64 7.75 21.92 4.96
CA THR A 64 7.77 21.80 6.43
C THR A 64 8.69 20.69 6.95
N LYS A 65 9.22 19.81 6.07
CA LYS A 65 10.02 18.62 6.41
C LYS A 65 9.31 17.56 7.25
N GLU A 66 8.05 17.79 7.60
CA GLU A 66 7.16 16.82 8.28
C GLU A 66 6.97 15.57 7.42
N LYS A 67 6.39 14.51 7.98
CA LYS A 67 6.01 13.31 7.20
C LYS A 67 4.56 12.98 7.50
N ALA A 68 3.70 13.01 6.48
CA ALA A 68 2.33 12.54 6.67
C ALA A 68 2.28 11.01 6.79
N THR A 69 1.19 10.47 7.33
CA THR A 69 0.97 9.02 7.35
C THR A 69 0.86 8.53 5.90
N PRO A 70 1.68 7.54 5.47
CA PRO A 70 1.62 7.06 4.10
C PRO A 70 0.32 6.30 3.86
N VAL A 71 -0.23 6.49 2.67
CA VAL A 71 -1.49 5.88 2.25
C VAL A 71 -1.18 4.60 1.49
N ILE A 72 -1.87 3.52 1.80
CA ILE A 72 -1.64 2.19 1.23
C ILE A 72 -2.84 1.82 0.36
N PHE A 73 -2.58 1.53 -0.91
CA PHE A 73 -3.59 1.14 -1.88
C PHE A 73 -3.35 -0.32 -2.27
N PRO A 74 -4.35 -1.21 -2.17
CA PRO A 74 -4.25 -2.56 -2.73
C PRO A 74 -4.23 -2.48 -4.25
N ILE A 75 -3.38 -3.30 -4.88
CA ILE A 75 -3.32 -3.43 -6.33
C ILE A 75 -4.10 -4.68 -6.74
N THR A 76 -5.22 -4.49 -7.43
CA THR A 76 -5.88 -5.59 -8.14
C THR A 76 -5.05 -6.00 -9.36
N LEU A 77 -4.57 -7.24 -9.32
CA LEU A 77 -3.96 -7.94 -10.45
C LEU A 77 -5.07 -8.53 -11.33
N ASP A 78 -4.87 -8.49 -12.64
CA ASP A 78 -5.74 -9.13 -13.62
C ASP A 78 -5.54 -10.66 -13.58
N GLU A 79 -6.63 -11.41 -13.41
CA GLU A 79 -6.62 -12.86 -13.18
C GLU A 79 -6.07 -13.69 -14.34
N LYS A 80 -5.98 -13.12 -15.55
CA LYS A 80 -5.51 -13.83 -16.76
C LYS A 80 -4.05 -13.52 -17.10
N THR A 81 -3.58 -12.34 -16.74
CA THR A 81 -2.25 -11.83 -17.12
C THR A 81 -1.29 -11.68 -15.94
N GLU A 82 -1.77 -11.76 -14.70
CA GLU A 82 -1.04 -11.43 -13.47
C GLU A 82 -0.47 -9.98 -13.46
N LEU A 83 -0.93 -9.12 -14.37
CA LEU A 83 -0.49 -7.73 -14.49
C LEU A 83 -1.44 -6.77 -13.75
N LEU A 84 -0.92 -5.60 -13.40
CA LEU A 84 -1.69 -4.44 -12.96
C LEU A 84 -2.85 -4.15 -13.92
N SER A 85 -4.10 -4.25 -13.46
CA SER A 85 -5.26 -3.94 -14.32
C SER A 85 -5.20 -2.51 -14.85
N HIS A 86 -5.72 -2.26 -16.05
CA HIS A 86 -5.70 -0.91 -16.65
C HIS A 86 -6.39 0.12 -15.76
N HIS A 87 -7.45 -0.29 -15.05
CA HIS A 87 -8.15 0.55 -14.07
C HIS A 87 -7.25 0.90 -12.86
N SER A 88 -6.52 -0.07 -12.33
CA SER A 88 -5.56 0.13 -11.24
C SER A 88 -4.41 1.06 -11.66
N GLN A 89 -3.93 0.94 -12.91
CA GLN A 89 -2.95 1.86 -13.48
C GLN A 89 -3.50 3.29 -13.61
N GLN A 90 -4.77 3.45 -14.02
CA GLN A 90 -5.44 4.75 -14.09
C GLN A 90 -5.60 5.37 -12.69
N ILE A 91 -5.99 4.59 -11.68
CA ILE A 91 -6.08 5.06 -10.28
C ILE A 91 -4.72 5.50 -9.77
N ILE A 92 -3.66 4.71 -9.98
CA ILE A 92 -2.28 5.08 -9.57
C ILE A 92 -1.86 6.40 -10.26
N ARG A 93 -2.06 6.54 -11.57
CA ARG A 93 -1.75 7.78 -12.32
C ARG A 93 -2.58 8.97 -11.82
N TYR A 94 -3.87 8.77 -11.53
CA TYR A 94 -4.73 9.80 -10.96
C TYR A 94 -4.21 10.23 -9.58
N LEU A 95 -3.89 9.30 -8.68
CA LEU A 95 -3.35 9.60 -7.36
C LEU A 95 -1.99 10.33 -7.42
N GLN A 96 -1.13 9.97 -8.38
CA GLN A 96 0.15 10.65 -8.64
C GLN A 96 -0.04 12.08 -9.18
N ASN A 97 -1.04 12.30 -10.03
CA ASN A 97 -1.27 13.59 -10.71
C ASN A 97 -2.21 14.55 -9.95
N THR A 98 -3.13 14.03 -9.14
CA THR A 98 -4.10 14.80 -8.34
C THR A 98 -3.60 15.07 -6.92
N TYR A 99 -2.72 14.22 -6.41
CA TYR A 99 -1.96 14.48 -5.18
C TYR A 99 -0.44 14.45 -5.48
N PRO A 100 0.06 15.36 -6.34
CA PRO A 100 1.50 15.58 -6.44
C PRO A 100 2.04 16.02 -5.07
N SER A 101 3.29 15.69 -4.81
CA SER A 101 3.94 15.85 -3.51
C SER A 101 4.27 17.34 -3.22
N ASP A 102 3.29 18.07 -2.68
CA ASP A 102 3.46 19.47 -2.20
C ASP A 102 3.60 19.55 -0.67
N TYR A 103 3.11 18.51 0.03
CA TYR A 103 3.98 17.85 1.01
C TYR A 103 4.99 17.07 0.17
#